data_AF-A0A523VJY5-F1
#
_entry.id   AF-A0A523VJY5-F1
#
_cell.length_a   1.000
_cell.length_b   1.000
_cell.length_c   1.000
_cell.angle_alpha   90.00
_cell.angle_beta   90.00
_cell.angle_gamma   90.00
#
_symmetry.space_group_name_H-M   'P 1'
#
loop_
_entity.id
_entity.type
_entity.pdbx_description
1 polymer ?
#
loop_
_entity_poly.entity_id
_entity_poly.type
_entity_poly.pdbx_seq_one_letter_code
_entity_poly.pdbx_strand_id
1 'polypeptide(L)'
;MAIYVDVSAAVHHRAGLGRYAESLARALVDGDGQRYRLFYNRERGVDSPAGLEHITARTVALGYKPWRMLVWLGQLARLGFDRLLPDGELFHATEHLLPPLRGIPTVLTVHDLIFRHLPAHHKRLNRWYLNATMPLYCRRASHIIAVSDYTRQDLIEAYGVSPDKITVVHEAADPQFRPWPSHAVEAVRARYGLPERYLLLVGTVEPRKNLGLLAEAFETLK
;
A
#
# COMPACT_ATOMS: atom_id res chain seq x y z
N MET A 1 -22.39 -12.46 -2.16
CA MET A 1 -21.74 -11.24 -2.67
C MET A 1 -20.70 -10.85 -1.65
N ALA A 2 -19.49 -10.51 -2.09
CA ALA A 2 -18.33 -10.33 -1.22
C ALA A 2 -17.47 -9.13 -1.62
N ILE A 3 -16.80 -8.51 -0.65
CA ILE A 3 -15.82 -7.46 -0.85
C ILE A 3 -14.43 -8.09 -0.89
N TYR A 4 -13.75 -7.93 -2.02
CA TYR A 4 -12.37 -8.40 -2.17
C TYR A 4 -11.37 -7.32 -1.78
N VAL A 5 -10.45 -7.66 -0.89
CA VAL A 5 -9.33 -6.79 -0.52
C VAL A 5 -8.06 -7.38 -1.13
N ASP A 6 -7.38 -6.59 -1.95
CA ASP A 6 -6.08 -6.98 -2.50
C ASP A 6 -5.03 -6.93 -1.39
N VAL A 7 -4.40 -8.07 -1.11
CA VAL A 7 -3.31 -8.21 -0.13
C VAL A 7 -2.01 -8.67 -0.79
N SER A 8 -1.90 -8.55 -2.12
CA SER A 8 -0.68 -8.88 -2.88
C SER A 8 0.57 -8.21 -2.31
N ALA A 9 0.47 -6.94 -1.89
CA ALA A 9 1.57 -6.21 -1.26
C ALA A 9 2.02 -6.84 0.07
N ALA A 10 1.09 -7.33 0.90
CA ALA A 10 1.40 -7.99 2.18
C ALA A 10 2.10 -9.33 1.98
N VAL A 11 1.70 -10.06 0.95
CA VAL A 11 2.22 -11.36 0.56
C VAL A 11 3.65 -11.21 0.00
N HIS A 12 3.92 -10.26 -0.90
CA HIS A 12 5.23 -10.12 -1.54
C HIS A 12 6.24 -9.24 -0.79
N HIS A 13 5.82 -8.31 0.06
CA HIS A 13 6.69 -7.26 0.58
C HIS A 13 6.48 -6.96 2.08
N ARG A 14 7.55 -7.08 2.87
CA ARG A 14 7.60 -6.57 4.25
C ARG A 14 8.02 -5.08 4.29
N ALA A 15 7.26 -4.23 3.61
CA ALA A 15 7.43 -2.77 3.61
C ALA A 15 6.14 -2.07 4.05
N GLY A 16 6.11 -0.73 4.02
CA GLY A 16 4.95 0.06 4.45
C GLY A 16 3.64 -0.37 3.80
N LEU A 17 3.62 -0.53 2.46
CA LEU A 17 2.44 -0.98 1.71
C LEU A 17 1.93 -2.36 2.14
N GLY A 18 2.85 -3.29 2.43
CA GLY A 18 2.48 -4.63 2.88
C GLY A 18 1.88 -4.60 4.27
N ARG A 19 2.47 -3.81 5.19
CA ARG A 19 1.89 -3.58 6.52
C ARG A 19 0.52 -2.92 6.43
N TYR A 20 0.35 -1.90 5.59
CA TYR A 20 -0.94 -1.26 5.37
C TYR A 20 -1.98 -2.27 4.90
N ALA A 21 -1.69 -3.04 3.85
CA ALA A 21 -2.62 -4.02 3.30
C ALA A 21 -2.98 -5.11 4.30
N GLU A 22 -2.01 -5.61 5.08
CA GLU A 22 -2.25 -6.60 6.14
C GLU A 22 -3.10 -6.03 7.28
N SER A 23 -2.72 -4.88 7.84
CA SER A 23 -3.43 -4.25 8.95
C SER A 23 -4.85 -3.85 8.56
N LEU A 24 -5.04 -3.34 7.34
CA LEU A 24 -6.36 -3.03 6.79
C LEU A 24 -7.20 -4.30 6.65
N ALA A 25 -6.67 -5.35 6.00
CA ALA A 25 -7.40 -6.59 5.81
C ALA A 25 -7.82 -7.21 7.15
N ARG A 26 -6.93 -7.20 8.14
CA ARG A 26 -7.22 -7.67 9.50
C ARG A 26 -8.34 -6.85 10.15
N ALA A 27 -8.22 -5.53 10.15
CA ALA A 27 -9.24 -4.67 10.75
C ALA A 27 -10.62 -4.81 10.09
N LEU A 28 -10.68 -4.98 8.77
CA LEU A 28 -11.92 -5.20 8.05
C LEU A 28 -12.55 -6.57 8.37
N VAL A 29 -11.72 -7.62 8.42
CA VAL A 29 -12.15 -8.97 8.76
C VAL A 29 -12.62 -9.07 10.22
N ASP A 30 -11.92 -8.43 11.15
CA ASP A 30 -12.31 -8.42 12.57
C ASP A 30 -13.64 -7.68 12.79
N GLY A 31 -13.96 -6.70 11.92
CA GLY A 31 -15.22 -5.97 11.96
C GLY A 31 -16.41 -6.71 11.33
N ASP A 32 -16.23 -7.37 10.17
CA ASP A 32 -17.29 -8.10 9.46
C ASP A 32 -16.71 -9.21 8.52
N GLY A 33 -16.06 -10.21 9.11
CA GLY A 33 -15.29 -11.23 8.37
C GLY A 33 -16.08 -12.09 7.38
N GLN A 34 -17.41 -12.14 7.49
CA GLN A 34 -18.24 -12.89 6.54
C GLN A 34 -18.33 -12.19 5.18
N ARG A 35 -18.25 -10.86 5.15
CA ARG A 35 -18.37 -10.05 3.94
C ARG A 35 -17.06 -9.92 3.15
N TYR A 36 -15.92 -10.07 3.82
CA TYR A 36 -14.61 -9.89 3.20
C TYR A 36 -14.00 -11.18 2.66
N ARG A 37 -13.28 -11.03 1.56
CA ARG A 37 -12.50 -12.07 0.88
C ARG A 37 -11.15 -11.47 0.51
N LEU A 38 -10.11 -12.30 0.46
CA LEU A 38 -8.79 -11.84 0.08
C LEU A 38 -8.54 -12.08 -1.41
N PHE A 39 -7.79 -11.19 -2.04
CA PHE A 39 -7.20 -11.41 -3.35
C PHE A 39 -5.69 -11.23 -3.26
N TYR A 40 -4.90 -12.14 -3.81
CA TYR A 40 -3.47 -11.90 -3.95
C TYR A 40 -2.84 -12.69 -5.10
N ASN A 41 -1.78 -12.13 -5.69
CA ASN A 41 -0.91 -12.89 -6.57
C ASN A 41 0.01 -13.78 -5.72
N ARG A 42 -0.04 -15.09 -5.93
CA ARG A 42 0.76 -16.07 -5.21
C ARG A 42 2.10 -16.26 -5.89
N GLU A 43 3.16 -16.12 -5.11
CA GLU A 43 4.51 -16.57 -5.49
C GLU A 43 4.87 -17.87 -4.76
N ARG A 44 5.84 -18.63 -5.28
CA ARG A 44 6.27 -19.89 -4.65
C ARG A 44 6.72 -19.64 -3.21
N GLY A 45 6.15 -20.39 -2.27
CA GLY A 45 6.49 -20.30 -0.85
C GLY A 45 5.85 -19.11 -0.13
N VAL A 46 4.86 -18.45 -0.73
CA VAL A 46 4.11 -17.38 -0.08
C VAL A 46 2.66 -17.79 0.13
N ASP A 47 2.26 -17.83 1.41
CA ASP A 47 0.93 -18.21 1.86
C ASP A 47 0.09 -16.97 2.26
N SER A 48 -1.14 -17.21 2.72
CA SER A 48 -2.03 -16.16 3.23
C SER A 48 -1.33 -15.34 4.33
N PRO A 49 -1.61 -14.03 4.47
CA PRO A 49 -1.12 -13.25 5.60
C PRO A 49 -1.44 -13.94 6.93
N ALA A 50 -0.49 -13.91 7.87
CA ALA A 50 -0.61 -14.63 9.14
C ALA A 50 -1.88 -14.22 9.90
N GLY A 51 -2.64 -15.17 10.43
CA GLY A 51 -3.90 -14.92 11.13
C GLY A 51 -5.10 -14.61 10.22
N LEU A 52 -4.94 -14.63 8.88
CA LEU A 52 -6.04 -14.53 7.91
C LEU A 52 -6.20 -15.81 7.07
N GLU A 53 -5.63 -16.94 7.51
CA GLU A 53 -5.67 -18.23 6.80
C GLU A 53 -7.08 -18.82 6.70
N HIS A 54 -7.96 -18.44 7.64
CA HIS A 54 -9.35 -18.87 7.70
C HIS A 54 -10.26 -18.10 6.73
N ILE A 55 -9.77 -17.01 6.14
CA ILE A 55 -10.55 -16.20 5.20
C ILE A 55 -10.41 -16.75 3.80
N THR A 56 -11.55 -16.89 3.11
CA THR A 56 -11.56 -17.36 1.72
C THR A 56 -10.80 -16.38 0.83
N ALA A 57 -9.80 -16.89 0.11
CA ALA A 57 -8.95 -16.12 -0.77
C ALA A 57 -9.10 -16.56 -2.24
N ARG A 58 -8.94 -15.60 -3.16
CA ARG A 58 -8.75 -15.84 -4.59
C ARG A 58 -7.31 -15.49 -4.95
N THR A 59 -6.66 -16.38 -5.71
CA THR A 59 -5.27 -16.19 -6.06
C THR A 59 -5.04 -16.33 -7.55
N VAL A 60 -4.16 -15.49 -8.09
CA VAL A 60 -3.48 -15.74 -9.37
C VAL A 60 -2.06 -16.23 -9.08
N ALA A 61 -1.44 -17.05 -9.93
CA ALA A 61 -0.11 -17.62 -9.67
C ALA A 61 0.85 -17.32 -10.83
N LEU A 62 0.94 -16.04 -11.19
CA LEU A 62 1.68 -15.58 -12.37
C LEU A 62 3.00 -14.88 -12.01
N GLY A 63 3.25 -14.66 -10.71
CA GLY A 63 4.37 -13.86 -10.23
C GLY A 63 4.19 -12.37 -10.48
N TYR A 64 4.92 -11.51 -9.76
CA TYR A 64 4.62 -10.08 -9.74
C TYR A 64 4.72 -9.38 -11.11
N LYS A 65 5.81 -9.61 -11.87
CA LYS A 65 6.02 -8.93 -13.16
C LYS A 65 5.07 -9.39 -14.27
N PRO A 66 4.86 -10.71 -14.51
CA PRO A 66 3.92 -11.16 -15.54
C PRO A 66 2.49 -10.73 -15.24
N TRP A 67 2.08 -10.77 -13.96
CA TRP A 67 0.78 -10.28 -13.54
C TRP A 67 0.59 -8.78 -13.83
N ARG A 68 1.58 -7.95 -13.48
CA ARG A 68 1.57 -6.50 -13.80
C ARG A 68 1.45 -6.22 -15.29
N MET A 69 2.08 -7.04 -16.13
CA MET A 69 1.99 -6.91 -17.58
C MET A 69 0.65 -7.34 -18.13
N LEU A 70 0.10 -8.44 -17.61
CA LEU A 70 -1.22 -8.91 -18.00
C LEU A 70 -2.30 -7.91 -17.63
N VAL A 71 -2.24 -7.32 -16.42
CA VAL A 71 -3.16 -6.26 -15.99
C VAL A 71 -3.04 -5.03 -16.90
N TRP A 72 -1.82 -4.58 -17.21
CA TRP A 72 -1.62 -3.43 -18.10
C TRP A 72 -2.16 -3.68 -19.52
N LEU A 73 -1.84 -4.84 -20.11
CA LEU A 73 -2.36 -5.21 -21.44
C LEU A 73 -3.89 -5.36 -21.41
N GLY A 74 -4.45 -5.95 -20.35
CA GLY A 74 -5.89 -6.05 -20.15
C GLY A 74 -6.56 -4.68 -20.07
N GLN A 75 -5.92 -3.70 -19.44
CA GLN A 75 -6.38 -2.32 -19.36
C GLN A 75 -6.43 -1.66 -20.74
N LEU A 76 -5.37 -1.83 -21.55
CA LEU A 76 -5.30 -1.31 -22.92
C LEU A 76 -6.31 -2.00 -23.85
N ALA A 77 -6.38 -3.32 -23.81
CA ALA A 77 -7.33 -4.13 -24.59
C ALA A 77 -8.76 -4.06 -24.04
N ARG A 78 -8.97 -3.35 -22.92
CA ARG A 78 -10.21 -3.27 -22.16
C ARG A 78 -10.73 -4.65 -21.73
N LEU A 79 -9.95 -5.72 -21.67
CA LEU A 79 -10.43 -7.06 -21.32
C LEU A 79 -10.85 -7.11 -19.84
N GLY A 80 -12.08 -7.55 -19.57
CA GLY A 80 -12.65 -7.66 -18.22
C GLY A 80 -12.11 -8.87 -17.48
N PHE A 81 -11.60 -8.67 -16.25
CA PHE A 81 -11.05 -9.75 -15.41
C PHE A 81 -12.06 -10.25 -14.36
N ASP A 82 -13.35 -9.99 -14.58
CA ASP A 82 -14.45 -10.26 -13.67
C ASP A 82 -14.54 -11.74 -13.25
N ARG A 83 -14.12 -12.66 -14.13
CA ARG A 83 -14.07 -14.11 -13.85
C ARG A 83 -13.13 -14.49 -12.69
N LEU A 84 -12.20 -13.62 -12.32
CA LEU A 84 -11.33 -13.85 -11.17
C LEU A 84 -12.10 -13.73 -9.84
N LEU A 85 -13.23 -13.01 -9.85
CA LEU A 85 -14.00 -12.60 -8.67
C LEU A 85 -15.50 -12.85 -8.90
N PRO A 86 -15.93 -14.12 -9.09
CA PRO A 86 -17.28 -14.45 -9.56
C PRO A 86 -18.42 -13.97 -8.64
N ASP A 87 -18.15 -13.79 -7.35
CA ASP A 87 -19.08 -13.31 -6.33
C ASP A 87 -18.74 -11.90 -5.82
N GLY A 88 -17.86 -11.18 -6.51
CA GLY A 88 -17.38 -9.86 -6.12
C GLY A 88 -18.42 -8.75 -6.27
N GLU A 89 -18.70 -8.06 -5.16
CA GLU A 89 -19.52 -6.84 -5.10
C GLU A 89 -18.66 -5.58 -5.19
N LEU A 90 -17.44 -5.64 -4.66
CA LEU A 90 -16.48 -4.54 -4.64
C LEU A 90 -15.06 -5.12 -4.63
N PHE A 91 -14.12 -4.47 -5.30
CA PHE A 91 -12.71 -4.79 -5.22
C PHE A 91 -11.89 -3.59 -4.74
N HIS A 92 -11.19 -3.76 -3.62
CA HIS A 92 -10.31 -2.75 -3.05
C HIS A 92 -8.85 -3.07 -3.38
N ALA A 93 -8.29 -2.34 -4.34
CA ALA A 93 -6.87 -2.35 -4.63
C ALA A 93 -6.11 -1.52 -3.60
N THR A 94 -5.24 -2.16 -2.82
CA THR A 94 -4.45 -1.52 -1.75
C THR A 94 -3.06 -1.07 -2.21
N GLU A 95 -2.67 -1.44 -3.43
CA GLU A 95 -1.41 -1.06 -4.08
C GLU A 95 -1.64 -0.34 -5.41
N HIS A 96 -0.54 0.12 -6.03
CA HIS A 96 -0.54 0.79 -7.34
C HIS A 96 -0.77 -0.17 -8.53
N LEU A 97 -1.74 -1.07 -8.41
CA LEU A 97 -2.16 -2.02 -9.42
C LEU A 97 -3.67 -2.21 -9.36
N LEU A 98 -4.37 -1.99 -10.47
CA LEU A 98 -5.81 -2.21 -10.56
C LEU A 98 -6.13 -3.15 -11.72
N PRO A 99 -6.57 -4.39 -11.47
CA PRO A 99 -7.07 -5.28 -12.52
C PRO A 99 -8.27 -4.65 -13.24
N PRO A 100 -8.42 -4.86 -14.56
CA PRO A 100 -9.52 -4.29 -15.31
C PRO A 100 -10.85 -5.03 -15.02
N LEU A 101 -11.54 -4.70 -13.92
CA LEU A 101 -12.87 -5.22 -13.58
C LEU A 101 -14.00 -4.34 -14.16
N ARG A 102 -14.96 -4.92 -14.88
CA ARG A 102 -16.01 -4.18 -15.62
C ARG A 102 -17.38 -4.19 -14.92
N GLY A 103 -17.76 -5.33 -14.37
CA GLY A 103 -19.02 -5.53 -13.64
C GLY A 103 -18.88 -5.36 -12.12
N ILE A 104 -17.67 -5.12 -11.63
CA ILE A 104 -17.38 -4.98 -10.19
C ILE A 104 -16.82 -3.57 -9.96
N PRO A 105 -17.46 -2.73 -9.12
CA PRO A 105 -16.91 -1.44 -8.74
C PRO A 105 -15.58 -1.61 -7.99
N THR A 106 -14.72 -0.60 -8.10
CA THR A 106 -13.35 -0.67 -7.58
C THR A 106 -12.99 0.54 -6.72
N VAL A 107 -12.27 0.29 -5.63
CA VAL A 107 -11.62 1.32 -4.82
C VAL A 107 -10.12 1.18 -4.98
N LEU A 108 -9.43 2.22 -5.40
CA LEU A 108 -7.97 2.24 -5.51
C LEU A 108 -7.38 3.09 -4.38
N THR A 109 -6.48 2.52 -3.58
CA THR A 109 -5.68 3.31 -2.62
C THR A 109 -4.41 3.78 -3.29
N VAL A 110 -4.17 5.08 -3.25
CA VAL A 110 -2.94 5.70 -3.75
C VAL A 110 -2.16 6.25 -2.56
N HIS A 111 -0.96 5.70 -2.39
CA HIS A 111 -0.06 6.06 -1.30
C HIS A 111 0.75 7.31 -1.63
N ASP A 112 1.40 7.31 -2.78
CA ASP A 112 2.11 8.49 -3.29
C ASP A 112 2.26 8.43 -4.82
N LEU A 113 2.74 9.54 -5.39
CA LEU A 113 3.23 9.61 -6.76
C LEU A 113 4.75 9.91 -6.77
N ILE A 114 5.51 9.35 -5.83
CA ILE A 114 6.93 9.69 -5.62
C ILE A 114 7.80 9.42 -6.87
N PHE A 115 7.39 8.51 -7.74
CA PHE A 115 8.03 8.25 -9.04
C PHE A 115 7.96 9.43 -10.02
N ARG A 116 7.07 10.41 -9.80
CA ARG A 116 6.99 11.66 -10.55
C ARG A 116 7.87 12.75 -9.95
N HIS A 117 7.81 12.94 -8.63
CA HIS A 117 8.54 13.98 -7.90
C HIS A 117 10.03 13.70 -7.78
N LEU A 118 10.39 12.42 -7.60
CA LEU A 118 11.74 11.95 -7.34
C LEU A 118 12.17 10.91 -8.39
N PRO A 119 12.25 11.30 -9.67
CA PRO A 119 12.48 10.38 -10.78
C PRO A 119 13.84 9.69 -10.71
N ALA A 120 14.86 10.37 -10.19
CA ALA A 120 16.21 9.84 -10.02
C ALA A 120 16.28 8.69 -8.99
N HIS A 121 15.32 8.61 -8.07
CA HIS A 121 15.26 7.58 -7.03
C HIS A 121 14.53 6.30 -7.46
N HIS A 122 14.08 6.23 -8.73
CA HIS A 122 13.33 5.08 -9.24
C HIS A 122 14.07 4.39 -10.38
N LYS A 123 14.02 3.05 -10.39
CA LYS A 123 14.47 2.27 -11.54
C LYS A 123 13.70 2.71 -12.78
N ARG A 124 14.41 3.06 -13.86
CA ARG A 124 13.86 3.64 -15.11
C ARG A 124 12.63 2.88 -15.62
N LEU A 125 12.70 1.54 -15.64
CA LEU A 125 11.60 0.69 -16.11
C LEU A 125 10.36 0.76 -15.21
N ASN A 126 10.54 0.75 -13.87
CA ASN A 126 9.41 0.86 -12.94
C ASN A 126 8.76 2.25 -13.03
N ARG A 127 9.58 3.31 -13.14
CA ARG A 127 9.10 4.68 -13.35
C ARG A 127 8.30 4.78 -14.65
N TRP A 128 8.82 4.25 -15.75
CA TRP A 128 8.11 4.26 -17.03
C TRP A 128 6.75 3.56 -16.93
N TYR A 129 6.73 2.36 -16.33
CA TYR A 129 5.50 1.62 -16.11
C TYR A 129 4.49 2.42 -15.29
N LEU A 130 4.89 2.97 -14.14
CA LEU A 130 3.99 3.70 -13.25
C LEU A 130 3.44 4.96 -13.93
N ASN A 131 4.25 5.69 -14.69
CA ASN A 131 3.79 6.83 -15.48
C ASN A 131 2.78 6.44 -16.57
N ALA A 132 2.93 5.25 -17.17
CA ALA A 132 2.00 4.76 -18.19
C ALA A 132 0.69 4.21 -17.58
N THR A 133 0.75 3.63 -16.38
CA THR A 133 -0.36 2.84 -15.81
C THR A 133 -1.19 3.58 -14.78
N MET A 134 -0.58 4.38 -13.90
CA MET A 134 -1.31 5.08 -12.85
C MET A 134 -2.43 6.00 -13.38
N PRO A 135 -2.25 6.77 -14.47
CA PRO A 135 -3.36 7.54 -15.05
C PRO A 135 -4.53 6.64 -15.48
N LEU A 136 -4.23 5.48 -16.07
CA LEU A 136 -5.24 4.52 -16.52
C LEU A 136 -6.00 3.93 -15.33
N TYR A 137 -5.28 3.55 -14.27
CA TYR A 137 -5.87 2.98 -13.06
C TYR A 137 -6.74 4.00 -12.33
N CYS A 138 -6.26 5.24 -12.15
CA CYS A 138 -7.03 6.31 -11.53
C CYS A 138 -8.29 6.65 -12.33
N ARG A 139 -8.19 6.67 -13.67
CA ARG A 139 -9.36 6.90 -14.53
C ARG A 139 -10.40 5.79 -14.38
N ARG A 140 -9.95 4.54 -14.28
CA ARG A 140 -10.83 3.36 -14.24
C ARG A 140 -11.42 3.02 -12.88
N ALA A 141 -10.74 3.36 -11.78
CA ALA A 141 -11.26 3.14 -10.44
C ALA A 141 -12.68 3.69 -10.31
N SER A 142 -13.57 3.08 -9.52
CA SER A 142 -14.87 3.69 -9.22
C SER A 142 -14.70 4.81 -8.20
N HIS A 143 -13.86 4.58 -7.20
CA HIS A 143 -13.46 5.57 -6.19
C HIS A 143 -11.97 5.46 -5.86
N ILE A 144 -11.39 6.53 -5.34
CA ILE A 144 -9.98 6.59 -4.93
C ILE A 144 -9.87 6.99 -3.47
N ILE A 145 -9.05 6.25 -2.74
CA ILE A 145 -8.57 6.66 -1.42
C ILE A 145 -7.17 7.25 -1.60
N ALA A 146 -7.00 8.51 -1.20
CA ALA A 146 -5.68 9.14 -1.08
C ALA A 146 -5.26 9.11 0.40
N VAL A 147 -4.02 8.73 0.70
CA VAL A 147 -3.56 8.64 2.10
C VAL A 147 -3.23 10.00 2.74
N SER A 148 -3.26 11.07 1.95
CA SER A 148 -3.03 12.43 2.41
C SER A 148 -3.66 13.45 1.47
N ASP A 149 -3.86 14.68 1.96
CA ASP A 149 -4.26 15.81 1.12
C ASP A 149 -3.26 16.10 0.01
N TYR A 150 -1.97 15.91 0.27
CA TYR A 150 -0.92 16.06 -0.73
C TYR A 150 -1.10 15.05 -1.87
N THR A 151 -1.31 13.77 -1.54
CA THR A 151 -1.57 12.73 -2.55
C THR A 151 -2.87 13.01 -3.32
N ARG A 152 -3.91 13.54 -2.66
CA ARG A 152 -5.15 13.97 -3.33
C ARG A 152 -4.89 15.09 -4.34
N GLN A 153 -4.15 16.12 -3.95
CA GLN A 153 -3.81 17.22 -4.85
C GLN A 153 -2.97 16.74 -6.03
N ASP A 154 -1.98 15.89 -5.77
CA ASP A 154 -1.16 15.23 -6.78
C ASP A 154 -2.01 14.50 -7.84
N LEU A 155 -3.03 13.75 -7.42
CA LEU A 155 -3.92 13.03 -8.32
C LEU A 155 -4.77 13.96 -9.19
N ILE A 156 -5.22 15.08 -8.62
CA ILE A 156 -6.01 16.09 -9.34
C ILE A 156 -5.12 16.80 -10.37
N GLU A 157 -3.96 17.29 -9.95
CA GLU A 157 -3.06 18.07 -10.82
C GLU A 157 -2.38 17.21 -11.88
N ALA A 158 -1.87 16.02 -11.51
CA ALA A 158 -1.11 15.19 -12.43
C ALA A 158 -1.98 14.43 -13.42
N TYR A 159 -3.19 14.02 -13.01
CA TYR A 159 -4.04 13.10 -13.77
C TYR A 159 -5.45 13.64 -14.07
N GLY A 160 -5.81 14.82 -13.57
CA GLY A 160 -7.14 15.39 -13.81
C GLY A 160 -8.27 14.57 -13.17
N VAL A 161 -8.00 13.86 -12.08
CA VAL A 161 -9.03 13.09 -11.37
C VAL A 161 -10.03 14.06 -10.73
N SER A 162 -11.32 13.80 -10.90
CA SER A 162 -12.37 14.60 -10.25
C SER A 162 -12.21 14.55 -8.71
N PRO A 163 -12.23 15.70 -8.01
CA PRO A 163 -12.14 15.73 -6.55
C PRO A 163 -13.21 14.90 -5.85
N ASP A 164 -14.41 14.79 -6.40
CA ASP A 164 -15.54 14.02 -5.83
C ASP A 164 -15.31 12.50 -5.85
N LYS A 165 -14.35 12.06 -6.67
CA LYS A 165 -13.92 10.65 -6.76
C LYS A 165 -12.86 10.29 -5.73
N ILE A 166 -12.38 11.26 -4.95
CA ILE A 166 -11.25 11.08 -4.03
C ILE A 166 -11.69 11.36 -2.61
N THR A 167 -11.53 10.37 -1.73
CA THR A 167 -11.62 10.57 -0.28
C THR A 167 -10.23 10.48 0.33
N VAL A 168 -9.88 11.43 1.20
CA VAL A 168 -8.65 11.34 1.99
C VAL A 168 -8.91 10.46 3.20
N VAL A 169 -8.12 9.40 3.35
CA VAL A 169 -8.11 8.54 4.53
C VAL A 169 -6.68 8.37 4.98
N HIS A 170 -6.30 9.04 6.07
CA HIS A 170 -4.94 8.96 6.59
C HIS A 170 -4.61 7.56 7.09
N GLU A 171 -3.35 7.14 6.92
CA GLU A 171 -2.85 5.92 7.53
C GLU A 171 -2.80 6.07 9.05
N ALA A 172 -3.18 5.01 9.75
CA ALA A 172 -3.13 4.96 11.20
C ALA A 172 -1.86 4.25 11.68
N ALA A 173 -1.34 4.71 12.83
CA ALA A 173 -0.32 3.96 13.54
C ALA A 173 -0.91 2.66 14.10
N ASP A 174 -0.11 1.60 14.11
CA ASP A 174 -0.47 0.35 14.76
C ASP A 174 -0.71 0.57 16.28
N PRO A 175 -1.70 -0.08 16.91
CA PRO A 175 -2.00 0.09 18.34
C PRO A 175 -0.83 -0.20 19.29
N GLN A 176 0.22 -0.92 18.83
CA GLN A 176 1.44 -1.12 19.61
C GLN A 176 2.25 0.16 19.84
N PHE A 177 2.07 1.19 18.99
CA PHE A 177 2.72 2.50 19.12
C PHE A 177 2.00 3.35 20.16
N ARG A 178 2.22 2.99 21.42
CA ARG A 178 1.71 3.68 22.61
C ARG A 178 2.79 3.79 23.67
N PRO A 179 2.65 4.68 24.67
CA PRO A 179 3.54 4.69 25.82
C PRO A 179 3.60 3.33 26.50
N TRP A 180 4.81 2.84 26.77
CA TRP A 180 5.04 1.59 27.49
C TRP A 180 5.30 1.86 28.99
N PRO A 181 5.04 0.89 29.87
CA PRO A 181 5.37 1.01 31.29
C PRO A 181 6.85 1.34 31.53
N SER A 182 7.15 2.09 32.60
CA SER A 182 8.51 2.55 32.93
C SER A 182 9.53 1.42 32.98
N HIS A 183 9.21 0.29 33.62
CA HIS A 183 10.09 -0.87 33.71
C HIS A 183 10.50 -1.43 32.33
N ALA A 184 9.60 -1.41 31.34
CA ALA A 184 9.90 -1.86 29.99
C ALA A 184 10.82 -0.86 29.27
N VAL A 185 10.60 0.45 29.49
CA VAL A 185 11.46 1.51 28.96
C VAL A 185 12.86 1.43 29.56
N GLU A 186 12.98 1.24 30.87
CA GLU A 186 14.25 1.08 31.58
C GLU A 186 15.01 -0.17 31.11
N ALA A 187 14.32 -1.29 30.93
CA ALA A 187 14.92 -2.51 30.40
C ALA A 187 15.49 -2.29 28.99
N VAL A 188 14.78 -1.56 28.11
CA VAL A 188 15.28 -1.19 26.77
C VAL A 188 16.47 -0.24 26.87
N ARG A 189 16.40 0.79 27.73
CA ARG A 189 17.51 1.73 27.96
C ARG A 189 18.77 1.01 28.42
N ALA A 190 18.66 0.12 29.40
CA ALA A 190 19.76 -0.69 29.91
C ALA A 190 20.31 -1.63 28.83
N ARG A 191 19.44 -2.33 28.08
CA ARG A 191 19.83 -3.26 27.01
C ARG A 191 20.67 -2.60 25.92
N TYR A 192 20.32 -1.38 25.52
CA TYR A 192 21.00 -0.66 24.45
C TYR A 192 22.02 0.38 24.95
N GLY A 193 22.22 0.50 26.26
CA GLY A 193 23.13 1.50 26.85
C GLY A 193 22.75 2.95 26.49
N LEU A 194 21.45 3.25 26.42
CA LEU A 194 20.98 4.55 25.93
C LEU A 194 21.22 5.66 26.97
N PRO A 195 21.69 6.85 26.55
CA PRO A 195 21.81 7.99 27.43
C PRO A 195 20.43 8.51 27.87
N GLU A 196 20.41 9.36 28.89
CA GLU A 196 19.17 9.99 29.39
C GLU A 196 18.38 10.64 28.26
N ARG A 197 19.07 11.41 27.40
CA ARG A 197 18.52 12.10 26.23
C ARG A 197 19.17 11.56 24.96
N TYR A 198 18.35 11.22 23.97
CA TYR A 198 18.79 10.75 22.66
C TYR A 198 17.80 11.21 21.59
N LEU A 199 18.25 11.23 20.33
CA LEU A 199 17.40 11.32 19.16
C LEU A 199 17.33 9.94 18.50
N LEU A 200 16.14 9.54 18.05
CA LEU A 200 15.93 8.29 17.32
C LEU A 200 15.38 8.61 15.93
N LEU A 201 16.04 8.07 14.92
CA LEU A 201 15.55 8.04 13.56
C LEU A 201 15.30 6.58 13.14
N VAL A 202 14.11 6.30 12.63
CA VAL A 202 13.75 4.99 12.07
C VAL A 202 13.33 5.16 10.63
N GLY A 203 14.08 4.57 9.70
CA GLY A 203 13.74 4.59 8.28
C GLY A 203 14.86 4.02 7.42
N THR A 204 14.53 3.67 6.17
CA THR A 204 15.53 3.27 5.18
C THR A 204 16.46 4.44 4.86
N VAL A 205 17.76 4.15 4.78
CA VAL A 205 18.79 5.13 4.39
C VAL A 205 18.59 5.47 2.91
N GLU A 206 17.93 6.60 2.65
CA GLU A 206 17.64 7.09 1.30
C GLU A 206 17.87 8.60 1.25
N PRO A 207 18.38 9.15 0.12
CA PRO A 207 18.69 10.59 0.03
C PRO A 207 17.51 11.51 0.37
N ARG A 208 16.29 11.11 0.00
CA ARG A 208 15.05 11.84 0.28
C ARG A 208 14.69 11.97 1.77
N LYS A 209 15.32 11.18 2.65
CA LYS A 209 15.14 11.27 4.11
C LYS A 209 16.05 12.34 4.73
N ASN A 210 16.91 12.95 3.92
CA ASN A 210 17.78 14.07 4.28
C ASN A 210 18.58 13.85 5.57
N LEU A 211 19.25 12.70 5.66
CA LEU A 211 20.04 12.32 6.84
C LEU A 211 21.21 13.27 7.10
N GLY A 212 21.71 13.95 6.07
CA GLY A 212 22.74 14.98 6.20
C GLY A 212 22.26 16.14 7.06
N LEU A 213 21.06 16.67 6.77
CA LEU A 213 20.46 17.74 7.58
C LEU A 213 20.25 17.30 9.03
N LEU A 214 19.88 16.05 9.29
CA LEU A 214 19.77 15.54 10.66
C LEU A 214 21.12 15.55 11.37
N ALA A 215 22.20 15.16 10.68
CA ALA A 215 23.55 15.18 11.25
C ALA A 215 24.00 16.62 11.55
N GLU A 216 23.81 17.54 10.61
CA GLU A 216 24.09 18.98 10.79
C GLU A 216 23.30 19.55 11.97
N ALA A 217 22.00 19.26 12.06
CA ALA A 217 21.17 19.70 13.18
C ALA A 217 21.65 19.11 14.51
N PHE A 218 22.04 17.84 14.54
CA PHE A 218 22.56 17.19 15.75
C PHE A 218 23.84 17.85 16.25
N GLU A 219 24.72 18.34 15.36
CA GLU A 219 25.92 19.07 15.75
C GLU A 219 25.62 20.40 16.45
N THR A 220 24.49 21.04 16.14
CA THR A 220 24.07 22.30 16.79
C THR A 220 23.40 22.11 18.16
N LEU A 221 22.96 20.89 18.49
CA LEU A 221 22.37 20.55 19.79
C LEU A 221 23.41 20.17 20.86
N LYS A 222 24.70 20.21 20.50
CA LYS A 222 25.81 19.99 21.43
C LYS A 222 25.96 21.14 22.42
#